data_AF-A0A820JT61-F1
#
_entry.id   AF-A0A820JT61-F1
#
_cell.length_a   1.000
_cell.length_b   1.000
_cell.length_c   1.000
_cell.angle_alpha   90.00
_cell.angle_beta   90.00
_cell.angle_gamma   90.00
#
_symmetry.space_group_name_H-M   'P 1'
#
loop_
_entity.id
_entity.type
_entity.pdbx_description
1 polymer ?
#
loop_
_entity_poly.entity_id
_entity_poly.type
_entity_poly.pdbx_seq_one_letter_code
_entity_poly.pdbx_strand_id
1 'polypeptide(L)'
;NETTILYDKAIIYTVPDGWAFQHFLDGVGPKLAHSKSYLQKYPDAKVIILQGVRFDRSVQEIWSMLGVDYSKRILHYLPTMKVGARLLINPCITPAIHPRLWQDARSMYWSISGILNRKNEVKRKNLIYIQRTSKNAMNRARLILNEEPFIKLLRDYCLKNSLNYIQYDHSKDTDHIRSRIELFYNAKVIIGVHSGALSNMNFAQSGTTIIEIMPYRQESSVLPMTCSMFRPDDLKACAGYIL
;
A
#
# COMPACT_ATOMS: atom_id res chain seq x y z
N ASN A 1 -18.67 12.63 29.41
CA ASN A 1 -19.24 11.27 29.53
C ASN A 1 -18.35 10.29 28.81
N GLU A 2 -17.55 9.53 29.56
CA GLU A 2 -16.72 8.47 28.99
C GLU A 2 -17.56 7.20 28.83
N THR A 3 -17.76 6.74 27.59
CA THR A 3 -18.45 5.48 27.34
C THR A 3 -17.46 4.33 27.55
N THR A 4 -17.74 3.46 28.51
CA THR A 4 -16.99 2.21 28.71
C THR A 4 -17.71 1.09 27.97
N ILE A 5 -17.06 0.51 26.96
CA ILE A 5 -17.60 -0.61 26.20
C ILE A 5 -16.72 -1.84 26.47
N LEU A 6 -17.33 -2.92 26.93
CA LEU A 6 -16.64 -4.18 27.21
C LEU A 6 -17.05 -5.24 26.17
N TYR A 7 -16.06 -5.81 25.48
CA TYR A 7 -16.25 -6.93 24.56
C TYR A 7 -15.69 -8.23 25.15
N ASP A 8 -16.19 -9.38 24.69
CA ASP A 8 -15.56 -10.64 25.07
C ASP A 8 -14.17 -10.78 24.45
N LYS A 9 -14.04 -10.46 23.16
CA LYS A 9 -12.77 -10.57 22.41
C LYS A 9 -12.58 -9.35 21.52
N ALA A 10 -11.35 -8.85 21.48
CA ALA A 10 -10.97 -7.78 20.57
C ALA A 10 -9.59 -8.03 19.96
N ILE A 11 -9.40 -7.58 18.73
CA ILE A 11 -8.11 -7.52 18.03
C ILE A 11 -7.84 -6.05 17.72
N ILE A 12 -6.67 -5.52 18.09
CA ILE A 12 -6.38 -4.10 17.96
C ILE A 12 -5.30 -3.80 16.93
N TYR A 13 -5.54 -2.82 16.07
CA TYR A 13 -4.58 -2.29 15.10
C TYR A 13 -4.46 -0.77 15.28
N THR A 14 -3.64 -0.34 16.24
CA THR A 14 -3.39 1.08 16.54
C THR A 14 -2.34 1.68 15.60
N VAL A 15 -2.65 1.74 14.30
CA VAL A 15 -1.78 2.36 13.29
C VAL A 15 -2.30 3.77 13.03
N PRO A 16 -1.48 4.83 13.23
CA PRO A 16 -1.84 6.18 12.82
C PRO A 16 -2.26 6.18 11.36
N ASP A 17 -3.41 6.80 11.10
CA ASP A 17 -3.99 6.86 9.76
C ASP A 17 -4.22 5.53 9.05
N GLY A 18 -4.29 4.40 9.77
CA GLY A 18 -4.55 3.06 9.21
C GLY A 18 -5.91 2.90 8.49
N TRP A 19 -6.74 3.94 8.50
CA TRP A 19 -7.95 4.09 7.70
C TRP A 19 -7.70 4.55 6.26
N ALA A 20 -6.55 5.17 6.00
CA ALA A 20 -6.09 5.60 4.68
C ALA A 20 -5.36 4.45 3.99
N PHE A 21 -5.47 4.38 2.66
CA PHE A 21 -4.96 3.25 1.88
C PHE A 21 -3.46 3.00 2.07
N GLN A 22 -2.62 4.04 2.01
CA GLN A 22 -1.18 3.91 2.21
C GLN A 22 -0.85 3.28 3.57
N HIS A 23 -1.36 3.89 4.64
CA HIS A 23 -1.05 3.51 6.02
C HIS A 23 -1.69 2.18 6.44
N PHE A 24 -2.80 1.83 5.78
CA PHE A 24 -3.34 0.49 5.87
C PHE A 24 -2.34 -0.53 5.30
N LEU A 25 -1.79 -0.29 4.11
CA LEU A 25 -0.87 -1.25 3.48
C LEU A 25 0.47 -1.34 4.21
N ASP A 26 1.06 -0.22 4.64
CA ASP A 26 2.39 -0.18 5.26
C ASP A 26 2.41 -0.44 6.78
N GLY A 27 1.29 -0.17 7.48
CA GLY A 27 1.20 -0.35 8.93
C GLY A 27 0.25 -1.47 9.37
N VAL A 28 -1.01 -1.43 8.91
CA VAL A 28 -2.02 -2.43 9.32
C VAL A 28 -1.74 -3.78 8.65
N GLY A 29 -1.38 -3.78 7.37
CA GLY A 29 -1.15 -4.96 6.54
C GLY A 29 -0.21 -6.00 7.16
N PRO A 30 1.03 -5.64 7.53
CA PRO A 30 1.98 -6.57 8.16
C PRO A 30 1.46 -7.16 9.49
N LYS A 31 0.81 -6.33 10.33
CA LYS A 31 0.20 -6.78 11.59
C LYS A 31 -0.94 -7.75 11.31
N LEU A 32 -1.81 -7.41 10.37
CA LEU A 32 -2.95 -8.19 9.93
C LEU A 32 -2.53 -9.54 9.35
N ALA A 33 -1.46 -9.58 8.56
CA ALA A 33 -0.90 -10.83 8.05
C ALA A 33 -0.44 -11.75 9.17
N HIS A 34 0.20 -11.19 10.21
CA HIS A 34 0.63 -11.93 11.38
C HIS A 34 -0.55 -12.48 12.21
N SER A 35 -1.60 -11.68 12.41
CA SER A 35 -2.77 -12.06 13.22
C SER A 35 -3.96 -12.60 12.43
N LYS A 36 -3.82 -12.88 11.13
CA LYS A 36 -4.92 -13.32 10.27
C LYS A 36 -5.62 -14.57 10.80
N SER A 37 -4.87 -15.53 11.33
CA SER A 37 -5.43 -16.76 11.91
C SER A 37 -6.37 -16.49 13.08
N TYR A 38 -6.13 -15.41 13.85
CA TYR A 38 -7.01 -15.01 14.95
C TYR A 38 -8.33 -14.41 14.47
N LEU A 39 -8.37 -13.77 13.30
CA LEU A 39 -9.63 -13.28 12.72
C LEU A 39 -10.60 -14.43 12.38
N GLN A 40 -10.04 -15.58 11.98
CA GLN A 40 -10.79 -16.80 11.69
C GLN A 40 -11.13 -17.56 12.97
N LYS A 41 -10.18 -17.67 13.91
CA LYS A 41 -10.38 -18.33 15.21
C LYS A 41 -11.46 -17.63 16.05
N TYR A 42 -11.57 -16.31 15.94
CA TYR A 42 -12.52 -15.50 16.70
C TYR A 42 -13.39 -14.66 15.74
N PRO A 43 -14.40 -15.28 15.09
CA PRO A 43 -15.25 -14.60 14.11
C PRO A 43 -16.15 -13.50 14.73
N ASP A 44 -16.36 -13.56 16.04
CA ASP A 44 -17.11 -12.61 16.86
C ASP A 44 -16.24 -11.46 17.41
N ALA A 45 -14.91 -11.60 17.37
CA ALA A 45 -14.02 -10.58 17.91
C ALA A 45 -14.19 -9.23 17.17
N LYS A 46 -14.25 -8.15 17.96
CA LYS A 46 -14.20 -6.79 17.45
C LYS A 46 -12.80 -6.46 16.95
N VAL A 47 -12.73 -5.80 15.81
CA VAL A 47 -11.49 -5.31 15.22
C VAL A 47 -11.42 -3.81 15.49
N ILE A 48 -10.53 -3.42 16.38
CA ILE A 48 -10.36 -2.04 16.83
C ILE A 48 -9.33 -1.36 15.94
N ILE A 49 -9.73 -0.26 15.29
CA ILE A 49 -8.86 0.58 14.47
C ILE A 49 -9.04 2.04 14.86
N LEU A 50 -7.98 2.84 14.78
CA LEU A 50 -8.09 4.27 15.08
C LEU A 50 -9.07 4.94 14.12
N GLN A 51 -9.97 5.77 14.65
CA GLN A 51 -10.89 6.53 13.83
C GLN A 51 -10.12 7.52 12.95
N GLY A 52 -10.54 7.61 11.69
CA GLY A 52 -10.04 8.57 10.73
C GLY A 52 -11.04 9.62 10.31
N VAL A 53 -10.57 10.52 9.46
CA VAL A 53 -11.42 11.56 8.84
C VAL A 53 -12.34 10.94 7.80
N ARG A 54 -11.81 10.09 6.91
CA ARG A 54 -12.58 9.42 5.86
C ARG A 54 -11.98 8.07 5.53
N PHE A 55 -12.68 7.01 5.90
CA PHE A 55 -12.21 5.66 5.66
C PHE A 55 -12.15 5.34 4.15
N ASP A 56 -11.00 4.87 3.68
CA ASP A 56 -10.79 4.58 2.26
C ASP A 56 -11.61 3.35 1.84
N ARG A 57 -12.32 3.46 0.71
CA ARG A 57 -13.15 2.37 0.16
C ARG A 57 -12.35 1.09 -0.05
N SER A 58 -11.12 1.21 -0.56
CA SER A 58 -10.24 0.07 -0.84
C SER A 58 -9.92 -0.70 0.45
N VAL A 59 -9.81 -0.01 1.58
CA VAL A 59 -9.55 -0.63 2.88
C VAL A 59 -10.78 -1.41 3.36
N GLN A 60 -11.99 -0.86 3.18
CA GLN A 60 -13.24 -1.56 3.51
C GLN A 60 -13.40 -2.84 2.67
N GLU A 61 -13.07 -2.75 1.38
CA GLU A 61 -13.10 -3.90 0.47
C GLU A 61 -12.10 -4.98 0.93
N ILE A 62 -10.87 -4.61 1.31
CA ILE A 62 -9.88 -5.57 1.83
C ILE A 62 -10.40 -6.27 3.09
N TRP A 63 -10.96 -5.53 4.06
CA TRP A 63 -11.57 -6.13 5.26
C TRP A 63 -12.68 -7.12 4.92
N SER A 64 -13.57 -6.72 4.01
CA SER A 64 -14.68 -7.56 3.56
C SER A 64 -14.18 -8.85 2.88
N MET A 65 -13.15 -8.74 2.02
CA MET A 65 -12.53 -9.88 1.35
C MET A 65 -11.75 -10.79 2.32
N LEU A 66 -11.37 -10.30 3.50
CA LEU A 66 -10.80 -11.11 4.59
C LEU A 66 -11.87 -11.79 5.46
N GLY A 67 -13.15 -11.65 5.14
CA GLY A 67 -14.26 -12.22 5.89
C GLY A 67 -14.62 -11.42 7.16
N VAL A 68 -14.22 -10.16 7.24
CA VAL A 68 -14.60 -9.25 8.32
C VAL A 68 -15.79 -8.43 7.86
N ASP A 69 -16.98 -8.71 8.40
CA ASP A 69 -18.16 -7.86 8.22
C ASP A 69 -17.86 -6.48 8.81
N TYR A 70 -17.61 -5.52 7.91
CA TYR A 70 -17.13 -4.19 8.27
C TYR A 70 -18.11 -3.50 9.24
N SER A 71 -19.40 -3.55 8.95
CA SER A 71 -20.45 -2.88 9.73
C SER A 71 -20.60 -3.44 11.15
N LYS A 72 -20.30 -4.72 11.34
CA LYS A 72 -20.51 -5.41 12.62
C LYS A 72 -19.24 -5.59 13.43
N ARG A 73 -18.09 -5.80 12.80
CA ARG A 73 -16.86 -6.20 13.50
C ARG A 73 -15.90 -5.04 13.69
N ILE A 74 -15.89 -4.06 12.81
CA ILE A 74 -14.95 -2.93 12.89
C ILE A 74 -15.47 -1.92 13.92
N LEU A 75 -14.62 -1.59 14.89
CA LEU A 75 -14.84 -0.50 15.84
C LEU A 75 -13.84 0.62 15.55
N HIS A 76 -14.37 1.77 15.17
CA HIS A 76 -13.59 3.00 15.07
C HIS A 76 -13.35 3.57 16.46
N TYR A 77 -12.11 3.52 16.91
CA TYR A 77 -11.70 3.98 18.23
C TYR A 77 -11.46 5.49 18.23
N LEU A 78 -12.14 6.20 19.13
CA LEU A 78 -11.87 7.59 19.47
C LEU A 78 -11.08 7.67 20.78
N PRO A 79 -10.19 8.66 20.94
CA PRO A 79 -9.48 8.89 22.21
C PRO A 79 -10.39 9.08 23.43
N THR A 80 -11.63 9.51 23.22
CA THR A 80 -12.65 9.70 24.26
C THR A 80 -13.36 8.41 24.68
N MET A 81 -13.10 7.29 24.00
CA MET A 81 -13.70 5.99 24.29
C MET A 81 -12.81 5.18 25.23
N LYS A 82 -13.44 4.51 26.20
CA LYS A 82 -12.80 3.47 27.00
C LYS A 82 -13.30 2.13 26.50
N VAL A 83 -12.41 1.35 25.88
CA VAL A 83 -12.75 0.04 25.32
C VAL A 83 -11.97 -1.03 26.08
N GLY A 84 -12.69 -1.99 26.65
CA GLY A 84 -12.13 -3.16 27.31
C GLY A 84 -12.45 -4.43 26.53
N ALA A 85 -11.63 -5.46 26.72
CA ALA A 85 -11.95 -6.81 26.27
C ALA A 85 -11.51 -7.85 27.30
N ARG A 86 -12.29 -8.94 27.47
CA ARG A 86 -11.87 -10.08 28.32
C ARG A 86 -10.64 -10.78 27.74
N LEU A 87 -10.55 -10.86 26.41
CA LEU A 87 -9.37 -11.26 25.66
C LEU A 87 -9.00 -10.17 24.65
N LEU A 88 -7.85 -9.53 24.85
CA LEU A 88 -7.28 -8.57 23.90
C LEU A 88 -6.13 -9.21 23.13
N ILE A 89 -6.26 -9.24 21.81
CA ILE A 89 -5.21 -9.69 20.90
C ILE A 89 -4.55 -8.44 20.33
N ASN A 90 -3.32 -8.21 20.77
CA ASN A 90 -2.49 -7.13 20.28
C ASN A 90 -1.39 -7.74 19.39
N PRO A 91 -1.53 -7.70 18.04
CA PRO A 91 -0.47 -8.11 17.12
C PRO A 91 0.72 -7.15 17.23
N CYS A 92 1.56 -7.44 18.23
CA CYS A 92 2.95 -7.06 18.53
C CYS A 92 3.41 -5.61 18.25
N ILE A 93 4.39 -5.18 19.04
CA ILE A 93 5.33 -4.10 18.68
C ILE A 93 6.32 -4.68 17.65
N THR A 94 5.84 -5.06 16.47
CA THR A 94 6.71 -5.52 15.39
C THR A 94 7.53 -4.35 14.87
N PRO A 95 8.83 -4.56 14.54
CA PRO A 95 9.61 -3.53 13.89
C PRO A 95 8.90 -3.10 12.61
N ALA A 96 8.91 -1.79 12.33
CA ALA A 96 8.16 -1.20 11.22
C ALA A 96 8.48 -1.87 9.86
N ILE A 97 9.69 -2.44 9.72
CA ILE A 97 10.14 -3.15 8.53
C ILE A 97 10.61 -4.55 8.93
N HIS A 98 9.73 -5.55 8.81
CA HIS A 98 10.08 -6.96 8.98
C HIS A 98 9.88 -7.74 7.68
N PRO A 99 10.94 -8.17 6.95
CA PRO A 99 10.81 -8.73 5.59
C PRO A 99 9.76 -9.84 5.46
N ARG A 100 9.69 -10.75 6.44
CA ARG A 100 8.70 -11.84 6.45
C ARG A 100 7.26 -11.34 6.54
N LEU A 101 6.96 -10.33 7.36
CA LEU A 101 5.59 -9.84 7.54
C LEU A 101 5.10 -9.10 6.30
N TRP A 102 5.99 -8.42 5.60
CA TRP A 102 5.69 -7.80 4.30
C TRP A 102 5.44 -8.86 3.21
N GLN A 103 6.21 -9.96 3.20
CA GLN A 103 5.96 -11.09 2.31
C GLN A 103 4.63 -11.80 2.62
N ASP A 104 4.30 -11.98 3.90
CA ASP A 104 3.05 -12.59 4.34
C ASP A 104 1.85 -11.67 4.02
N ALA A 105 1.98 -10.35 4.22
CA ALA A 105 0.96 -9.37 3.84
C ALA A 105 0.72 -9.35 2.33
N ARG A 106 1.79 -9.34 1.53
CA ARG A 106 1.70 -9.46 0.07
C ARG A 106 0.98 -10.74 -0.36
N SER A 107 1.37 -11.87 0.24
CA SER A 107 0.73 -13.16 -0.01
C SER A 107 -0.75 -13.16 0.36
N MET A 108 -1.11 -12.48 1.46
CA MET A 108 -2.48 -12.28 1.88
C MET A 108 -3.28 -11.49 0.83
N TYR A 109 -2.75 -10.37 0.33
CA TYR A 109 -3.40 -9.56 -0.72
C TYR A 109 -3.63 -10.35 -2.01
N TRP A 110 -2.65 -11.17 -2.42
CA TRP A 110 -2.80 -12.05 -3.58
C TRP A 110 -3.89 -13.09 -3.37
N SER A 111 -3.93 -13.70 -2.19
CA SER A 111 -4.92 -14.72 -1.83
C SER A 111 -6.34 -14.18 -1.89
N ILE A 112 -6.61 -12.99 -1.33
CA ILE A 112 -7.96 -12.40 -1.36
C ILE A 112 -8.40 -12.02 -2.79
N SER A 113 -7.44 -11.78 -3.68
CA SER A 113 -7.67 -11.48 -5.09
C SER A 113 -7.77 -12.72 -5.99
N GLY A 114 -7.66 -13.95 -5.44
CA GLY A 114 -7.73 -15.19 -6.22
C GLY A 114 -6.45 -15.53 -6.98
N ILE A 115 -5.33 -14.87 -6.66
CA ILE A 115 -4.03 -15.12 -7.30
C ILE A 115 -3.35 -16.29 -6.57
N LEU A 116 -3.43 -17.49 -7.16
CA LEU A 116 -2.98 -18.74 -6.53
C LEU A 116 -1.53 -19.13 -6.88
N ASN A 117 -0.91 -18.55 -7.92
CA ASN A 117 0.36 -19.05 -8.50
C ASN A 117 1.50 -18.02 -8.46
N ARG A 118 2.50 -18.25 -7.59
CA ARG A 118 3.67 -17.37 -7.33
C ARG A 118 4.81 -17.44 -8.38
N LYS A 119 4.60 -18.04 -9.56
CA LYS A 119 5.69 -18.40 -10.50
C LYS A 119 5.49 -17.91 -11.94
N ASN A 120 4.75 -16.81 -12.14
CA ASN A 120 4.52 -16.25 -13.48
C ASN A 120 5.44 -15.06 -13.80
N GLU A 121 6.71 -15.10 -13.39
CA GLU A 121 7.66 -14.01 -13.73
C GLU A 121 7.72 -13.76 -15.24
N VAL A 122 7.61 -14.81 -16.05
CA VAL A 122 7.65 -14.80 -17.52
C VAL A 122 6.49 -14.00 -18.15
N LYS A 123 5.40 -13.73 -17.42
CA LYS A 123 4.23 -13.00 -17.93
C LYS A 123 4.18 -11.52 -17.56
N ARG A 124 5.07 -11.03 -16.69
CA ARG A 124 5.05 -9.62 -16.26
C ARG A 124 5.53 -8.71 -17.39
N LYS A 125 4.60 -7.95 -17.99
CA LYS A 125 4.88 -7.02 -19.10
C LYS A 125 4.49 -5.58 -18.80
N ASN A 126 3.84 -5.31 -17.66
CA ASN A 126 3.31 -3.97 -17.40
C ASN A 126 4.42 -3.03 -16.90
N LEU A 127 4.59 -1.91 -17.59
CA LEU A 127 5.24 -0.71 -17.06
C LEU A 127 4.13 0.23 -16.61
N ILE A 128 4.01 0.41 -15.30
CA ILE A 128 2.96 1.23 -14.70
C ILE A 128 3.58 2.58 -14.34
N TYR A 129 3.10 3.65 -14.97
CA TYR A 129 3.34 5.01 -14.55
C TYR A 129 2.15 5.49 -13.71
N ILE A 130 2.40 5.85 -12.46
CA ILE A 130 1.39 6.37 -11.53
C ILE A 130 1.28 7.87 -11.75
N GLN A 131 0.25 8.27 -12.48
CA GLN A 131 0.03 9.64 -12.90
C GLN A 131 -0.26 10.54 -11.71
N ARG A 132 0.38 11.72 -11.68
CA ARG A 132 0.13 12.73 -10.65
C ARG A 132 0.05 14.12 -11.27
N THR A 133 -1.18 14.60 -11.39
CA THR A 133 -1.54 15.89 -11.97
C THR A 133 -2.19 16.80 -10.93
N SER A 134 -2.32 18.09 -11.26
CA SER A 134 -3.07 19.05 -10.44
C SER A 134 -4.55 18.69 -10.25
N LYS A 135 -5.10 17.82 -11.11
CA LYS A 135 -6.50 17.38 -11.09
C LYS A 135 -6.72 16.16 -10.21
N ASN A 136 -5.74 15.26 -10.11
CA ASN A 136 -5.88 14.02 -9.34
C ASN A 136 -5.15 14.05 -7.99
N ALA A 137 -4.17 14.92 -7.79
CA ALA A 137 -3.42 14.96 -6.55
C ALA A 137 -4.24 15.61 -5.41
N MET A 138 -4.48 14.86 -4.33
CA MET A 138 -5.09 15.41 -3.10
C MET A 138 -4.25 16.54 -2.48
N ASN A 139 -2.93 16.47 -2.67
CA ASN A 139 -1.99 17.52 -2.31
C ASN A 139 -1.29 18.00 -3.59
N ARG A 140 -1.43 19.28 -3.91
CA ARG A 140 -0.78 19.93 -5.08
C ARG A 140 0.75 19.95 -5.00
N ALA A 141 1.33 19.50 -3.89
CA ALA A 141 2.75 19.24 -3.80
C ALA A 141 3.13 18.02 -4.66
N ARG A 142 4.32 18.06 -5.27
CA ARG A 142 4.95 16.93 -5.99
C ARG A 142 4.23 16.56 -7.30
N LEU A 143 4.03 17.56 -8.15
CA LEU A 143 3.52 17.39 -9.52
C LEU A 143 4.68 17.18 -10.50
N ILE A 144 4.43 16.48 -11.60
CA ILE A 144 5.38 16.39 -12.72
C ILE A 144 5.04 17.50 -13.69
N LEU A 145 5.93 18.50 -13.79
CA LEU A 145 5.69 19.71 -14.58
C LEU A 145 5.77 19.45 -16.10
N ASN A 146 6.58 18.48 -16.51
CA ASN A 146 6.84 18.07 -17.89
C ASN A 146 6.25 16.69 -18.20
N GLU A 147 5.02 16.43 -17.76
CA GLU A 147 4.42 15.09 -17.84
C GLU A 147 4.24 14.58 -19.27
N GLU A 148 3.83 15.43 -20.22
CA GLU A 148 3.61 15.01 -21.61
C GLU A 148 4.88 14.47 -22.31
N PRO A 149 6.03 15.19 -22.31
CA PRO A 149 7.30 14.63 -22.78
C PRO A 149 7.70 13.33 -22.08
N PHE A 150 7.43 13.25 -20.78
CA PHE A 150 7.76 12.07 -19.98
C PHE A 150 6.92 10.85 -20.39
N ILE A 151 5.61 11.01 -20.55
CA ILE A 151 4.69 9.96 -21.03
C ILE A 151 5.14 9.46 -22.42
N LYS A 152 5.51 10.38 -23.32
CA LYS A 152 6.01 10.00 -24.65
C LYS A 152 7.24 9.10 -24.56
N LEU A 153 8.23 9.50 -23.75
CA LEU A 153 9.45 8.72 -23.55
C LEU A 153 9.14 7.32 -22.98
N LEU A 154 8.22 7.21 -22.02
CA LEU A 154 7.82 5.93 -21.45
C LEU A 154 7.11 5.03 -22.47
N ARG A 155 6.24 5.60 -23.33
CA ARG A 155 5.57 4.86 -24.40
C ARG A 155 6.58 4.34 -25.42
N ASP A 156 7.51 5.18 -25.86
CA ASP A 156 8.57 4.80 -26.81
C ASP A 156 9.45 3.67 -26.23
N TYR A 157 9.80 3.79 -24.94
CA TYR A 157 10.52 2.73 -24.22
C TYR A 157 9.72 1.42 -24.17
N CYS A 158 8.42 1.49 -23.88
CA CYS A 158 7.57 0.29 -23.83
C CYS A 158 7.47 -0.40 -25.19
N LEU A 159 7.28 0.37 -26.27
CA LEU A 159 7.25 -0.15 -27.64
C LEU A 159 8.55 -0.87 -27.99
N LYS A 160 9.70 -0.23 -27.73
CA LYS A 160 11.03 -0.82 -28.01
C LYS A 160 11.29 -2.12 -27.24
N ASN A 161 10.73 -2.25 -26.03
CA ASN A 161 10.99 -3.38 -25.14
C ASN A 161 9.82 -4.37 -25.05
N SER A 162 8.81 -4.26 -25.93
CA SER A 162 7.61 -5.12 -25.92
C SER A 162 6.89 -5.18 -24.55
N LEU A 163 6.79 -4.02 -23.89
CA LEU A 163 6.07 -3.83 -22.62
C LEU A 163 4.71 -3.19 -22.84
N ASN A 164 3.78 -3.45 -21.92
CA ASN A 164 2.49 -2.77 -21.87
C ASN A 164 2.64 -1.48 -21.07
N TYR A 165 2.45 -0.33 -21.72
CA TYR A 165 2.40 0.96 -21.02
C TYR A 165 1.04 1.14 -20.33
N ILE A 166 1.06 1.39 -19.02
CA ILE A 166 -0.14 1.65 -18.22
C ILE A 166 0.03 2.98 -17.49
N GLN A 167 -0.81 3.95 -17.84
CA GLN A 167 -0.92 5.22 -17.13
C GLN A 167 -2.03 5.10 -16.08
N TYR A 168 -1.62 4.91 -14.83
CA TYR A 168 -2.52 4.67 -13.72
C TYR A 168 -2.89 5.98 -13.03
N ASP A 169 -4.18 6.34 -13.08
CA ASP A 169 -4.76 7.51 -12.43
C ASP A 169 -5.72 7.07 -11.32
N HIS A 170 -5.28 7.18 -10.07
CA HIS A 170 -6.06 6.75 -8.90
C HIS A 170 -7.41 7.47 -8.77
N SER A 171 -7.56 8.68 -9.31
CA SER A 171 -8.84 9.42 -9.25
C SER A 171 -9.93 8.82 -10.14
N LYS A 172 -9.52 8.04 -11.15
CA LYS A 172 -10.39 7.32 -12.08
C LYS A 172 -10.55 5.84 -11.71
N ASP A 173 -9.92 5.42 -10.62
CA ASP A 173 -9.98 4.05 -10.14
C ASP A 173 -11.34 3.80 -9.48
N THR A 174 -12.30 3.44 -10.33
CA THR A 174 -13.64 2.98 -9.91
C THR A 174 -13.70 1.47 -9.68
N ASP A 175 -12.62 0.77 -10.02
CA ASP A 175 -12.53 -0.68 -9.99
C ASP A 175 -12.40 -1.20 -8.56
N HIS A 176 -12.78 -2.46 -8.38
CA HIS A 176 -12.62 -3.16 -7.11
C HIS A 176 -11.12 -3.33 -6.79
N ILE A 177 -10.73 -3.27 -5.51
CA ILE A 177 -9.34 -3.47 -5.06
C ILE A 177 -8.70 -4.75 -5.62
N ARG A 178 -9.49 -5.79 -5.95
CA ARG A 178 -9.02 -6.99 -6.63
C ARG A 178 -8.33 -6.69 -7.96
N SER A 179 -8.95 -5.89 -8.83
CA SER A 179 -8.40 -5.53 -10.14
C SER A 179 -7.11 -4.73 -9.99
N ARG A 180 -7.05 -3.83 -9.00
CA ARG A 180 -5.83 -3.09 -8.67
C ARG A 180 -4.71 -4.02 -8.19
N ILE A 181 -5.02 -4.96 -7.31
CA ILE A 181 -4.05 -5.98 -6.87
C ILE A 181 -3.51 -6.77 -8.08
N GLU A 182 -4.38 -7.20 -9.00
CA GLU A 182 -3.98 -7.94 -10.19
C GLU A 182 -3.13 -7.09 -11.17
N LEU A 183 -3.50 -5.83 -11.37
CA LEU A 183 -2.75 -4.89 -12.20
C LEU A 183 -1.30 -4.77 -11.72
N PHE A 184 -1.13 -4.50 -10.41
CA PHE A 184 0.19 -4.31 -9.81
C PHE A 184 0.94 -5.64 -9.59
N TYR A 185 0.24 -6.76 -9.41
CA TYR A 185 0.83 -8.09 -9.41
C TYR A 185 1.59 -8.39 -10.72
N ASN A 186 1.06 -7.94 -11.85
CA ASN A 186 1.64 -8.13 -13.18
C ASN A 186 2.66 -7.05 -13.59
N ALA A 187 3.01 -6.13 -12.67
CA ALA A 187 3.98 -5.07 -12.92
C ALA A 187 5.40 -5.62 -13.06
N LYS A 188 6.06 -5.28 -14.17
CA LYS A 188 7.50 -5.44 -14.35
C LYS A 188 8.25 -4.21 -13.86
N VAL A 189 7.70 -3.03 -14.12
CA VAL A 189 8.25 -1.73 -13.68
C VAL A 189 7.11 -0.89 -13.13
N ILE A 190 7.33 -0.22 -12.00
CA ILE A 190 6.42 0.78 -11.43
C ILE A 190 7.19 2.08 -11.30
N ILE A 191 6.62 3.15 -11.82
CA ILE A 191 7.18 4.49 -11.79
C ILE A 191 6.17 5.41 -11.09
N GLY A 192 6.61 6.17 -10.10
CA GLY A 192 5.72 7.08 -9.40
C GLY A 192 6.47 8.11 -8.56
N VAL A 193 5.77 9.19 -8.22
CA VAL A 193 6.32 10.24 -7.35
C VAL A 193 6.34 9.76 -5.90
N HIS A 194 7.40 10.13 -5.16
CA HIS A 194 7.59 9.77 -3.76
C HIS A 194 6.36 10.05 -2.88
N SER A 195 6.06 9.11 -1.96
CA SER A 195 4.89 8.99 -1.06
C SER A 195 3.80 8.03 -1.55
N GLY A 196 2.54 8.24 -1.12
CA GLY A 196 1.46 7.25 -1.20
C GLY A 196 1.07 6.79 -2.60
N ALA A 197 1.51 7.51 -3.64
CA ALA A 197 1.36 7.06 -5.03
C ALA A 197 1.95 5.65 -5.22
N LEU A 198 3.09 5.37 -4.58
CA LEU A 198 3.80 4.10 -4.70
C LEU A 198 3.29 2.99 -3.76
N SER A 199 2.27 3.23 -2.93
CA SER A 199 1.77 2.23 -1.96
C SER A 199 1.33 0.92 -2.60
N ASN A 200 0.84 0.99 -3.85
CA ASN A 200 0.44 -0.17 -4.64
C ASN A 200 1.60 -1.14 -4.95
N MET A 201 2.86 -0.74 -4.75
CA MET A 201 4.02 -1.65 -4.86
C MET A 201 3.90 -2.88 -3.95
N ASN A 202 3.10 -2.78 -2.88
CA ASN A 202 2.84 -3.88 -1.95
C ASN A 202 2.12 -5.06 -2.58
N PHE A 203 1.49 -4.88 -3.74
CA PHE A 203 0.87 -5.95 -4.50
C PHE A 203 1.82 -6.55 -5.55
N ALA A 204 2.96 -5.91 -5.83
CA ALA A 204 3.89 -6.35 -6.85
C ALA A 204 4.68 -7.59 -6.44
N GLN A 205 5.03 -8.42 -7.42
CA GLN A 205 5.90 -9.57 -7.21
C GLN A 205 7.34 -9.15 -6.87
N SER A 206 8.10 -10.06 -6.29
CA SER A 206 9.55 -9.88 -6.18
C SER A 206 10.17 -9.72 -7.57
N GLY A 207 11.25 -8.93 -7.66
CA GLY A 207 11.89 -8.62 -8.95
C GLY A 207 11.10 -7.65 -9.83
N THR A 208 10.10 -6.92 -9.30
CA THR A 208 9.55 -5.73 -9.94
C THR A 208 10.48 -4.54 -9.69
N THR A 209 10.83 -3.81 -10.75
CA THR A 209 11.65 -2.60 -10.63
C THR A 209 10.79 -1.42 -10.20
N ILE A 210 11.17 -0.73 -9.12
CA ILE A 210 10.51 0.49 -8.66
C ILE A 210 11.41 1.68 -9.01
N ILE A 211 10.85 2.66 -9.71
CA ILE A 211 11.49 3.94 -10.01
C ILE A 211 10.72 5.02 -9.28
N GLU A 212 11.35 5.58 -8.25
CA GLU A 212 10.77 6.65 -7.45
C GLU A 212 11.26 8.01 -7.93
N ILE A 213 10.32 8.90 -8.24
CA ILE A 213 10.60 10.29 -8.62
C ILE A 213 10.54 11.13 -7.34
N MET A 214 11.70 11.57 -6.86
CA MET A 214 11.81 12.43 -5.69
C MET A 214 11.43 13.87 -6.05
N PRO A 215 10.57 14.54 -5.26
CA PRO A 215 10.32 15.95 -5.44
C PRO A 215 11.59 16.74 -5.14
N TYR A 216 11.90 17.71 -5.98
CA TYR A 216 13.05 18.57 -5.79
C TYR A 216 12.61 19.96 -5.32
N ARG A 217 13.31 20.50 -4.31
CA ARG A 217 13.17 21.88 -3.82
C ARG A 217 14.55 22.51 -3.65
N GLN A 218 14.87 23.46 -4.53
CA GLN A 218 16.17 24.12 -4.61
C GLN A 218 16.68 24.68 -3.27
N GLU A 219 15.79 25.20 -2.42
CA GLU A 219 16.15 25.92 -1.18
C GLU A 219 16.28 25.03 0.07
N SER A 220 15.80 23.78 0.03
CA SER A 220 15.69 22.92 1.23
C SER A 220 16.16 21.49 1.03
N SER A 221 16.56 21.12 -0.19
CA SER A 221 16.97 19.75 -0.52
C SER A 221 18.49 19.62 -0.40
N VAL A 222 18.98 19.40 0.81
CA VAL A 222 20.29 18.74 1.01
C VAL A 222 19.99 17.25 0.85
N LEU A 223 20.37 16.59 -0.24
CA LEU A 223 20.04 15.17 -0.43
C LEU A 223 20.85 14.27 0.52
N PRO A 224 20.24 13.30 1.22
CA PRO A 224 20.96 12.12 1.66
C PRO A 224 20.23 10.80 1.31
N MET A 225 21.06 9.76 1.13
CA MET A 225 20.74 8.32 1.18
C MET A 225 19.95 7.69 0.03
N THR A 226 20.69 6.94 -0.78
CA THR A 226 20.23 5.79 -1.56
C THR A 226 19.96 4.60 -0.64
N CYS A 227 18.77 3.99 -0.71
CA CYS A 227 18.50 2.67 -0.14
C CYS A 227 18.24 1.67 -1.27
N SER A 228 19.24 0.85 -1.62
CA SER A 228 19.05 -0.35 -2.43
C SER A 228 18.65 -1.51 -1.52
N MET A 229 17.52 -2.16 -1.79
CA MET A 229 17.06 -3.34 -1.01
C MET A 229 17.46 -4.69 -1.61
N PHE A 230 18.31 -4.71 -2.65
CA PHE A 230 18.55 -5.94 -3.41
C PHE A 230 19.92 -6.58 -3.14
N ARG A 231 21.04 -5.82 -3.18
CA ARG A 231 22.39 -6.27 -2.76
C ARG A 231 23.26 -5.07 -2.38
N PRO A 232 24.11 -5.16 -1.32
CA PRO A 232 25.04 -4.08 -0.93
C PRO A 232 26.03 -3.70 -2.03
N ASP A 233 26.41 -4.67 -2.86
CA ASP A 233 27.51 -4.53 -3.83
C ASP A 233 27.06 -3.96 -5.20
N ASP A 234 25.74 -3.82 -5.41
CA ASP A 234 25.13 -3.30 -6.64
C ASP A 234 24.89 -1.78 -6.59
N LEU A 235 25.56 -1.05 -5.68
CA LEU A 235 25.52 0.41 -5.61
C LEU A 235 26.20 1.03 -6.83
N LYS A 236 25.43 1.25 -7.90
CA LYS A 236 25.83 2.17 -8.97
C LYS A 236 25.12 3.50 -8.78
N ALA A 237 25.90 4.57 -8.70
CA ALA A 237 25.39 5.93 -8.75
C ALA A 237 24.71 6.13 -10.11
N CYS A 238 23.38 6.15 -10.14
CA CYS A 238 22.66 6.74 -11.26
C CYS A 238 22.74 8.25 -11.09
N ALA A 239 23.62 8.86 -11.89
CA ALA A 239 23.71 10.30 -12.02
C ALA A 239 22.33 10.87 -12.40
N GLY A 240 21.76 11.65 -11.50
CA GLY A 240 20.58 12.46 -11.74
C GLY A 240 20.88 13.85 -11.22
N TYR A 241 21.46 14.69 -12.08
CA TYR A 241 21.57 16.12 -11.84
C TYR A 241 20.17 16.70 -11.80
N ILE A 242 19.83 17.45 -10.75
CA ILE A 242 18.57 18.17 -10.67
C ILE A 242 18.86 19.59 -10.20
N LEU A 243 18.40 20.56 -11.00
CA LEU A 243 18.32 21.99 -10.70
C LEU A 243 17.12 22.32 -9.84
#